data_AF-A0A9E3ZCZ2-F1
#
_entry.id   AF-A0A9E3ZCZ2-F1
#
_cell.length_a   1.000
_cell.length_b   1.000
_cell.length_c   1.000
_cell.angle_alpha   90.00
_cell.angle_beta   90.00
_cell.angle_gamma   90.00
#
_symmetry.space_group_name_H-M   'P 1'
#
loop_
_entity.id
_entity.type
_entity.pdbx_description
1 polymer ?
#
loop_
_entity_poly.entity_id
_entity_poly.type
_entity_poly.pdbx_seq_one_letter_code
_entity_poly.pdbx_strand_id
1 'polypeptide(L)'
;MEQHNDRADTLHHTHIEWQPTYELGIEAIDAQHRYFANLINLLSDELRKTDHRDYQDSLLNELVAYARFHFISEENLMFRSGYPQL
;
A
#
# COMPACT_ATOMS: atom_id res chain seq x y z
N MET A 1 24.69 -10.54 37.78
CA MET A 1 24.34 -9.13 37.48
C MET A 1 24.41 -8.97 35.97
N GLU A 2 23.38 -9.44 35.28
CA GLU A 2 23.25 -9.23 33.84
C GLU A 2 22.60 -7.87 33.63
N GLN A 3 23.35 -6.95 33.04
CA GLN A 3 22.78 -5.79 32.37
C GLN A 3 22.96 -6.04 30.88
N HIS A 4 22.00 -6.77 30.29
CA HIS A 4 21.82 -6.77 28.85
C HIS A 4 21.17 -5.43 28.49
N ASN A 5 21.95 -4.60 27.80
CA ASN A 5 21.54 -3.33 27.22
C ASN A 5 20.61 -3.61 26.04
N ASP A 6 19.31 -3.72 26.30
CA ASP A 6 18.25 -3.60 25.29
C ASP A 6 18.07 -2.12 24.95
N ARG A 7 18.93 -1.62 24.07
CA ARG A 7 18.58 -0.47 23.23
C ARG A 7 17.86 -1.04 22.02
N ALA A 8 16.56 -1.29 22.19
CA ALA A 8 15.66 -1.51 21.08
C ALA A 8 15.76 -0.30 20.15
N ASP A 9 16.29 -0.56 18.97
CA ASP A 9 16.53 0.38 17.90
C ASP A 9 15.22 1.07 17.53
N THR A 10 15.11 2.38 17.75
CA THR A 10 13.91 3.16 17.42
C THR A 10 13.86 3.38 15.91
N LEU A 11 13.52 2.33 15.16
CA LEU A 11 13.25 2.43 13.73
C LEU A 11 11.94 3.20 13.53
N HIS A 12 12.03 4.32 12.82
CA HIS A 12 10.85 5.10 12.41
C HIS A 12 9.94 4.19 11.58
N HIS A 13 8.75 3.91 12.12
CA HIS A 13 7.72 3.14 11.44
C HIS A 13 7.06 4.06 10.43
N THR A 14 7.36 3.90 9.14
CA THR A 14 6.70 4.68 8.09
C THR A 14 5.43 3.97 7.66
N HIS A 15 4.41 4.05 8.53
CA HIS A 15 3.05 3.72 8.16
C HIS A 15 2.51 4.85 7.26
N ILE A 16 1.85 4.51 6.17
CA ILE A 16 1.18 5.50 5.32
C ILE A 16 -0.06 5.97 6.06
N GLU A 17 -0.06 7.21 6.52
CA GLU A 17 -1.26 7.89 6.99
C GLU A 17 -1.95 8.56 5.81
N TRP A 18 -3.22 8.22 5.58
CA TRP A 18 -4.01 8.86 4.53
C TRP A 18 -4.16 10.36 4.81
N GLN A 19 -3.80 11.20 3.85
CA GLN A 19 -3.96 12.64 3.93
C GLN A 19 -5.01 13.11 2.91
N PRO A 20 -5.87 14.09 3.25
CA PRO A 20 -6.84 14.65 2.31
C PRO A 20 -6.22 15.18 1.00
N THR A 21 -4.94 15.54 1.02
CA THR A 21 -4.19 15.99 -0.16
C THR A 21 -3.97 14.91 -1.22
N TYR A 22 -4.23 13.64 -0.89
CA TYR A 22 -4.18 12.54 -1.85
C TYR A 22 -5.51 12.36 -2.60
N GLU A 23 -6.57 13.04 -2.17
CA GLU A 23 -7.88 12.94 -2.82
C GLU A 23 -7.91 13.73 -4.13
N LEU A 24 -8.43 13.07 -5.17
CA LEU A 24 -8.72 13.66 -6.47
C LEU A 24 -10.16 14.19 -6.53
N GLY A 25 -10.99 13.88 -5.52
CA GLY A 25 -12.43 14.18 -5.50
C GLY A 25 -13.25 13.20 -6.34
N ILE A 26 -12.65 12.08 -6.74
CA ILE A 26 -13.31 11.02 -7.52
C ILE A 26 -13.47 9.83 -6.59
N GLU A 27 -14.65 9.73 -5.96
CA GLU A 27 -14.90 8.80 -4.84
C GLU A 27 -14.42 7.37 -5.10
N ALA A 28 -14.67 6.85 -6.31
CA ALA A 28 -14.26 5.50 -6.68
C ALA A 28 -12.73 5.32 -6.73
N ILE A 29 -11.99 6.33 -7.19
CA ILE A 29 -10.52 6.30 -7.27
C ILE A 29 -9.91 6.56 -5.91
N ASP A 30 -10.44 7.54 -5.17
CA ASP A 30 -9.97 7.85 -3.81
C ASP A 30 -10.17 6.67 -2.86
N ALA A 31 -11.26 5.91 -3.02
CA ALA A 31 -11.48 4.67 -2.28
C ALA A 31 -10.41 3.62 -2.60
N GLN A 32 -10.00 3.53 -3.87
CA GLN A 32 -8.96 2.60 -4.28
C GLN A 32 -7.59 2.98 -3.72
N HIS A 33 -7.23 4.27 -3.72
CA HIS A 33 -6.00 4.78 -3.13
C HIS A 33 -5.96 4.60 -1.60
N ARG A 34 -7.06 4.85 -0.89
CA ARG A 34 -7.16 4.57 0.56
C ARG A 34 -6.88 3.10 0.86
N TYR A 35 -7.41 2.20 0.03
CA TYR A 35 -7.14 0.78 0.19
C TYR A 35 -5.67 0.44 -0.12
N PHE A 36 -4.99 1.08 -1.08
CA PHE A 36 -3.53 0.91 -1.24
C PHE A 36 -2.77 1.24 0.02
N ALA A 37 -3.05 2.38 0.63
CA ALA A 37 -2.37 2.80 1.84
C ALA A 37 -2.53 1.72 2.93
N ASN A 38 -3.76 1.23 3.13
CA ASN A 38 -4.05 0.15 4.09
C ASN A 38 -3.35 -1.16 3.73
N LEU A 39 -3.34 -1.56 2.45
CA LEU A 39 -2.69 -2.79 2.01
C LEU A 39 -1.18 -2.70 2.22
N ILE A 40 -0.53 -1.61 1.81
CA ILE A 40 0.91 -1.41 2.00
C ILE A 40 1.29 -1.46 3.49
N ASN A 41 0.47 -0.85 4.33
CA ASN A 41 0.63 -0.89 5.77
C ASN A 41 0.53 -2.32 6.33
N LEU A 42 -0.52 -3.06 5.96
CA LEU A 42 -0.69 -4.46 6.33
C LEU A 42 0.51 -5.30 5.89
N LEU A 43 0.96 -5.13 4.65
CA LEU A 43 2.11 -5.87 4.13
C LEU A 43 3.40 -5.53 4.87
N SER A 44 3.62 -4.25 5.21
CA SER A 44 4.78 -3.83 6.01
C SER A 44 4.82 -4.54 7.37
N ASP A 45 3.67 -4.73 8.01
CA ASP A 45 3.55 -5.44 9.29
C ASP A 45 3.73 -6.96 9.12
N GLU A 46 3.07 -7.56 8.13
CA GLU A 46 3.08 -9.01 7.91
C GLU A 46 4.45 -9.53 7.46
N LEU A 47 5.12 -8.81 6.56
CA LEU A 47 6.46 -9.19 6.06
C LEU A 47 7.51 -9.22 7.17
N ARG A 48 7.30 -8.51 8.29
CA ARG A 48 8.20 -8.50 9.45
C ARG A 48 7.94 -9.66 10.42
N LYS A 49 6.74 -10.25 10.39
CA LYS A 49 6.33 -11.30 11.34
C LYS A 49 6.86 -12.68 10.95
N THR A 50 7.35 -12.86 9.73
CA THR A 50 7.74 -14.16 9.22
C THR A 50 8.76 -14.07 8.10
N ASP A 51 9.72 -15.01 8.09
CA ASP A 51 10.70 -15.20 7.02
C ASP A 51 10.25 -16.26 5.99
N HIS A 52 9.00 -16.72 6.07
CA HIS A 52 8.46 -17.71 5.14
C HIS A 52 8.27 -17.12 3.74
N ARG A 53 9.23 -17.40 2.85
CA ARG A 53 9.30 -16.84 1.48
C ARG A 53 7.99 -16.95 0.69
N ASP A 54 7.37 -18.13 0.62
CA ASP A 54 6.14 -18.27 -0.19
C ASP A 54 4.98 -17.41 0.32
N TYR A 55 4.92 -17.17 1.62
CA TYR A 55 3.91 -16.28 2.21
C TYR A 55 4.25 -14.82 1.87
N GLN A 56 5.51 -14.40 2.02
CA GLN A 56 5.96 -13.07 1.61
C GLN A 56 5.69 -12.81 0.12
N ASP A 57 5.96 -13.79 -0.74
CA ASP A 57 5.66 -13.71 -2.17
C ASP A 57 4.15 -13.60 -2.43
N SER A 58 3.31 -14.32 -1.69
CA SER A 58 1.85 -14.23 -1.80
C SER A 58 1.33 -12.82 -1.47
N LEU A 59 1.89 -12.20 -0.44
CA LEU A 59 1.57 -10.83 -0.01
C LEU A 59 1.97 -9.80 -1.08
N LEU A 60 3.18 -9.93 -1.64
CA LEU A 60 3.63 -9.05 -2.73
C LEU A 60 2.79 -9.24 -4.00
N ASN A 61 2.36 -10.47 -4.30
CA ASN A 61 1.47 -10.76 -5.42
C ASN A 61 0.09 -10.10 -5.24
N GLU A 62 -0.43 -10.01 -4.01
CA GLU A 62 -1.67 -9.27 -3.72
C GLU A 62 -1.52 -7.78 -4.05
N LEU A 63 -0.40 -7.15 -3.65
CA LEU A 63 -0.12 -5.76 -4.00
C LEU A 63 -0.05 -5.54 -5.51
N VAL A 64 0.63 -6.43 -6.24
CA VAL A 64 0.72 -6.36 -7.71
C VAL A 64 -0.64 -6.54 -8.37
N ALA A 65 -1.47 -7.47 -7.88
CA ALA A 65 -2.81 -7.68 -8.40
C ALA A 65 -3.68 -6.44 -8.21
N TYR A 66 -3.59 -5.82 -7.02
CA TYR A 66 -4.34 -4.62 -6.72
C TYR A 66 -3.85 -3.39 -7.51
N ALA A 67 -2.53 -3.24 -7.73
CA ALA A 67 -1.93 -2.26 -8.65
C ALA A 67 -2.52 -2.34 -10.05
N ARG A 68 -2.59 -3.55 -10.62
CA ARG A 68 -3.17 -3.77 -11.95
C ARG A 68 -4.64 -3.39 -12.01
N PHE A 69 -5.43 -3.84 -11.04
CA PHE A 69 -6.86 -3.50 -10.95
C PHE A 69 -7.09 -1.98 -10.89
N HIS A 70 -6.29 -1.29 -10.09
CA HIS A 70 -6.38 0.16 -9.93
C HIS A 70 -6.05 0.92 -11.21
N PHE A 71 -4.92 0.62 -11.85
CA PHE A 71 -4.54 1.31 -13.09
C PHE A 71 -5.56 1.08 -14.20
N ILE A 72 -6.09 -0.14 -14.33
CA ILE A 72 -7.19 -0.43 -15.25
C ILE A 72 -8.43 0.43 -14.92
N SER A 73 -8.71 0.68 -13.65
CA SER A 73 -9.83 1.54 -13.24
C SER A 73 -9.63 2.99 -13.67
N GLU A 74 -8.43 3.54 -13.47
CA GLU A 74 -8.05 4.89 -13.89
C GLU A 74 -8.05 5.02 -15.42
N GLU A 75 -7.42 4.10 -16.15
CA GLU A 75 -7.38 4.07 -17.61
C GLU A 75 -8.79 4.05 -18.21
N ASN A 76 -9.67 3.19 -17.68
CA ASN A 76 -11.05 3.12 -18.12
C ASN A 76 -11.82 4.43 -17.84
N LEU A 77 -11.54 5.10 -16.71
CA LEU A 77 -12.17 6.38 -16.39
C LEU A 77 -11.66 7.49 -17.31
N MET A 78 -10.35 7.54 -17.56
CA MET A 78 -9.72 8.48 -18.48
C MET A 78 -10.27 8.31 -19.90
N PHE A 79 -10.40 7.06 -20.37
CA PHE A 79 -10.94 6.74 -21.70
C PHE A 79 -12.37 7.23 -21.86
N ARG A 80 -13.26 6.89 -20.90
CA ARG A 80 -14.68 7.28 -20.96
C ARG A 80 -14.88 8.80 -20.86
N SER A 81 -13.95 9.50 -20.20
CA SER A 81 -14.00 10.95 -20.03
C SER A 81 -13.38 11.71 -21.22
N GLY A 82 -12.78 11.01 -22.19
CA GLY A 82 -12.09 11.63 -23.31
C GLY A 82 -10.81 12.36 -22.89
N TYR A 83 -10.10 11.84 -21.88
CA TYR A 83 -8.88 12.46 -21.38
C TYR A 83 -7.83 12.59 -22.50
N PRO A 84 -7.29 13.80 -22.76
CA PRO A 84 -6.54 14.09 -23.98
C PRO A 84 -5.14 13.48 -24.05
N GLN A 85 -4.65 12.87 -22.96
CA GLN A 85 -3.29 12.33 -22.85
C GLN A 85 -3.28 10.82 -22.59
N LEU A 86 -4.40 10.14 -22.84
CA LEU A 86 -4.50 8.69 -22.74
C LEU A 86 -3.78 7.99 -23.91
#